data_AF-A0A7S4NV81-F1
#
_entry.id   AF-A0A7S4NV81-F1
#
_cell.length_a   1.000
_cell.length_b   1.000
_cell.length_c   1.000
_cell.angle_alpha   90.00
_cell.angle_beta   90.00
_cell.angle_gamma   90.00
#
_symmetry.space_group_name_H-M   'P 1'
#
loop_
_entity.id
_entity.type
_entity.pdbx_description
1 polymer ?
#
loop_
_entity_poly.entity_id
_entity_poly.type
_entity_poly.pdbx_seq_one_letter_code
_entity_poly.pdbx_strand_id
1 'polypeptide(L)'
;MFQTTAFTALESDPFSSSVFLPERQDCATFERAPSDPIHRVLYGEHGTSFDQEILSRPLPPEGIEAIPLAPAHSRGSSPSPVPQAPRSGSSSWTESRKASHSLSCRSKTKLTIAEKLAIAQDHECNRTPQAVLAARYGKSKSAISKILRPENIARLRSIHSVGVEASQSCCARTHNLELERRLHEFVEANLDDKQWRKQTRKRAGEIARELGVEGFVASKGWCNRFIKRHGFER
;
A
#
# COMPACT_ATOMS: atom_id res chain seq x y z
N MET A 1 27.49 -67.67 35.02
CA MET A 1 28.93 -67.77 34.71
C MET A 1 29.08 -68.11 33.23
N PHE A 2 29.34 -67.13 32.37
CA PHE A 2 30.05 -67.28 31.09
C PHE A 2 30.61 -65.89 30.72
N GLN A 3 31.72 -65.91 30.01
CA GLN A 3 32.80 -64.94 30.05
C GLN A 3 32.66 -63.78 29.05
N THR A 4 33.29 -62.68 29.46
CA THR A 4 33.87 -61.54 28.72
C THR A 4 34.52 -61.89 27.38
N THR A 5 34.35 -61.03 26.35
CA THR A 5 35.46 -60.40 25.58
C THR A 5 34.96 -59.25 24.70
N ALA A 6 35.77 -58.19 24.67
CA ALA A 6 35.58 -56.95 23.95
C ALA A 6 36.00 -57.06 22.47
N PHE A 7 35.44 -56.19 21.63
CA PHE A 7 36.02 -55.87 20.33
C PHE A 7 36.05 -54.35 20.13
N THR A 8 37.27 -53.81 20.10
CA THR A 8 37.64 -52.45 19.75
C THR A 8 38.36 -52.46 18.41
N ALA A 9 37.93 -51.62 17.48
CA ALA A 9 38.70 -51.02 16.38
C ALA A 9 37.81 -49.87 15.85
N LEU A 10 38.11 -48.58 16.00
CA LEU A 10 39.30 -47.81 15.64
C LEU A 10 39.55 -47.83 14.12
N GLU A 11 38.86 -46.95 13.40
CA GLU A 11 39.43 -46.36 12.20
C GLU A 11 39.02 -44.89 12.12
N SER A 12 40.04 -44.08 11.95
CA SER A 12 40.08 -42.63 12.02
C SER A 12 40.34 -42.07 10.63
N ASP A 13 39.62 -40.98 10.32
CA ASP A 13 40.04 -39.84 9.48
C ASP A 13 40.21 -40.05 7.95
N PRO A 14 40.48 -39.00 7.16
CA PRO A 14 39.94 -37.64 7.12
C PRO A 14 39.66 -37.15 5.67
N PHE A 15 38.51 -36.56 5.39
CA PHE A 15 38.34 -35.65 4.23
C PHE A 15 37.32 -34.59 4.69
N SER A 16 37.73 -33.43 5.19
CA SER A 16 38.48 -32.38 4.49
C SER A 16 37.96 -32.19 3.05
N SER A 17 36.80 -31.56 2.96
CA SER A 17 36.43 -30.80 1.77
C SER A 17 35.95 -29.44 2.25
N SER A 18 36.95 -28.56 2.33
CA SER A 18 36.81 -27.11 2.29
C SER A 18 35.93 -26.73 1.11
N VAL A 19 34.67 -26.39 1.38
CA VAL A 19 33.85 -25.67 0.41
C VAL A 19 34.09 -24.19 0.69
N PHE A 20 35.06 -23.66 -0.04
CA PHE A 20 35.23 -22.25 -0.31
C PHE A 20 33.86 -21.64 -0.65
N LEU A 21 33.34 -20.80 0.25
CA LEU A 21 32.32 -19.81 -0.08
C LEU A 21 33.06 -18.63 -0.72
N PRO A 22 32.87 -18.33 -2.01
CA PRO A 22 33.21 -17.02 -2.51
C PRO A 22 32.27 -15.99 -1.90
N GLU A 23 32.85 -15.30 -0.92
CA GLU A 23 32.66 -13.91 -0.53
C GLU A 23 31.88 -13.06 -1.55
N ARG A 24 30.75 -12.55 -1.05
CA ARG A 24 30.06 -11.31 -1.40
C ARG A 24 30.61 -10.55 -2.61
N GLN A 25 29.94 -10.70 -3.75
CA GLN A 25 29.98 -9.71 -4.82
C GLN A 25 29.18 -8.47 -4.42
N ASP A 26 29.95 -7.44 -4.08
CA ASP A 26 29.89 -6.08 -4.60
C ASP A 26 28.52 -5.42 -4.79
N CYS A 27 28.32 -4.39 -3.96
CA CYS A 27 27.41 -3.28 -4.19
C CYS A 27 27.84 -2.55 -5.48
N ALA A 28 27.36 -3.01 -6.63
CA ALA A 28 27.45 -2.25 -7.86
C ALA A 28 26.41 -1.12 -7.83
N THR A 29 26.91 0.07 -7.49
CA THR A 29 26.42 1.37 -7.91
C THR A 29 25.74 1.29 -9.28
N PHE A 30 24.41 1.43 -9.31
CA PHE A 30 23.68 1.61 -10.56
C PHE A 30 23.93 3.03 -11.05
N GLU A 31 24.99 3.18 -11.84
CA GLU A 31 25.25 4.35 -12.67
C GLU A 31 24.01 4.69 -13.50
N ARG A 32 23.49 5.89 -13.25
CA ARG A 32 22.40 6.49 -14.00
C ARG A 32 22.96 6.97 -15.34
N ALA A 33 22.83 6.16 -16.38
CA ALA A 33 23.09 6.63 -17.73
C ALA A 33 22.14 7.78 -18.10
N PRO A 34 22.64 8.84 -18.77
CA PRO A 34 21.84 9.96 -19.23
C PRO A 34 21.16 9.58 -20.55
N SER A 35 19.87 9.89 -20.69
CA SER A 35 19.17 9.82 -21.97
C SER A 35 18.27 11.04 -22.10
N ASP A 36 18.91 12.06 -22.66
CA ASP A 36 18.50 12.94 -23.74
C ASP A 36 17.24 13.82 -23.69
N PRO A 37 17.31 14.98 -24.37
CA PRO A 37 16.56 16.17 -24.04
C PRO A 37 15.59 16.53 -25.17
N ILE A 38 14.31 16.21 -25.06
CA ILE A 38 13.30 16.78 -25.97
C ILE A 38 12.00 17.03 -25.22
N HIS A 39 11.76 18.27 -24.82
CA HIS A 39 10.68 19.07 -25.40
C HIS A 39 10.72 20.50 -24.85
N ARG A 40 11.37 21.35 -25.65
CA ARG A 40 11.15 22.79 -25.73
C ARG A 40 9.66 23.03 -25.99
N VAL A 41 8.93 23.50 -24.99
CA VAL A 41 7.62 24.12 -25.18
C VAL A 41 7.64 25.48 -24.49
N LEU A 42 7.51 26.49 -25.33
CA LEU A 42 7.38 27.90 -25.03
C LEU A 42 6.09 28.15 -24.24
N TYR A 43 6.22 28.59 -22.99
CA TYR A 43 5.27 29.44 -22.28
C TYR A 43 6.14 30.31 -21.36
N GLY A 44 6.34 31.59 -21.66
CA GLY A 44 5.29 32.59 -21.55
C GLY A 44 5.56 33.34 -20.25
N GLU A 45 6.46 34.32 -20.34
CA GLU A 45 6.82 35.20 -19.23
C GLU A 45 5.60 35.98 -18.76
N HIS A 46 5.20 35.78 -17.51
CA HIS A 46 4.53 36.80 -16.73
C HIS A 46 5.17 36.82 -15.35
N GLY A 47 6.07 37.78 -15.16
CA GLY A 47 6.54 38.18 -13.86
C GLY A 47 5.38 38.76 -13.05
N THR A 48 5.17 38.21 -11.87
CA THR A 48 4.57 38.95 -10.77
C THR A 48 5.53 38.84 -9.60
N SER A 49 6.31 39.91 -9.45
CA SER A 49 6.92 40.35 -8.20
C SER A 49 5.90 40.16 -7.08
N PHE A 50 6.21 39.34 -6.09
CA PHE A 50 5.47 39.32 -4.84
C PHE A 50 6.47 39.58 -3.73
N ASP A 51 6.38 40.79 -3.21
CA ASP A 51 7.40 41.49 -2.46
C ASP A 51 7.78 40.80 -1.14
N GLN A 52 9.09 40.82 -0.89
CA GLN A 52 9.67 40.71 0.43
C GLN A 52 9.33 41.98 1.22
N GLU A 53 8.26 41.98 2.01
CA GLU A 53 8.07 43.06 3.00
C GLU A 53 7.11 42.69 4.14
N ILE A 54 7.48 41.71 4.97
CA ILE A 54 6.85 41.55 6.30
C ILE A 54 7.93 41.21 7.34
N LEU A 55 8.84 42.17 7.57
CA LEU A 55 9.75 42.14 8.72
C LEU A 55 10.07 43.57 9.14
N SER A 56 9.03 44.29 9.58
CA SER A 56 9.13 45.51 10.40
C SER A 56 7.74 45.87 10.91
N ARG A 57 7.34 45.31 12.06
CA ARG A 57 6.20 45.83 12.82
C ARG A 57 6.65 46.07 14.27
N PRO A 58 6.67 47.34 14.73
CA PRO A 58 7.08 47.69 16.09
C PRO A 58 6.10 47.14 17.14
N LEU A 59 6.65 46.69 18.27
CA LEU A 59 5.90 46.34 19.47
C LEU A 59 5.21 47.59 20.05
N PRO A 60 3.93 47.50 20.49
CA PRO A 60 3.31 48.58 21.23
C PRO A 60 3.89 48.66 22.66
N PRO A 61 4.07 49.86 23.23
CA PRO A 61 4.52 50.03 24.60
C PRO A 61 3.44 49.66 25.61
N GLU A 62 3.88 48.95 26.65
CA GLU A 62 3.18 48.61 27.88
C GLU A 62 2.66 49.89 28.56
N GLY A 63 1.33 50.01 28.64
CA GLY A 63 0.62 51.00 29.46
C GLY A 63 -0.29 50.28 30.45
N ILE A 64 0.27 49.87 31.58
CA ILE A 64 -0.48 49.32 32.71
C ILE A 64 -1.11 50.52 33.44
N GLU A 65 -2.37 50.81 33.17
CA GLU A 65 -3.19 51.65 34.05
C GLU A 65 -4.18 50.82 34.85
N ALA A 66 -4.25 51.19 36.13
CA ALA A 66 -4.83 50.48 37.24
C ALA A 66 -6.34 50.20 37.10
N ILE A 67 -6.74 49.02 37.56
CA ILE A 67 -8.12 48.63 37.87
C ILE A 67 -8.49 49.22 39.24
N PRO A 68 -9.62 49.95 39.37
CA PRO A 68 -10.30 50.10 40.65
C PRO A 68 -11.55 49.20 40.74
N LEU A 69 -11.66 48.52 41.87
CA LEU A 69 -12.77 47.69 42.29
C LEU A 69 -14.08 48.49 42.51
N ALA A 70 -15.17 48.01 41.89
CA ALA A 70 -16.58 47.84 42.33
C ALA A 70 -17.32 49.02 43.04
N PRO A 71 -18.67 49.15 42.91
CA PRO A 71 -19.59 48.22 43.60
C PRO A 71 -20.92 47.90 42.87
N ALA A 72 -21.61 46.91 43.45
CA ALA A 72 -22.82 46.25 42.99
C ALA A 72 -24.05 47.16 42.76
N HIS A 73 -24.76 46.91 41.64
CA HIS A 73 -26.18 47.23 41.48
C HIS A 73 -26.94 46.03 40.91
N SER A 74 -28.14 45.84 41.42
CA SER A 74 -28.97 44.65 41.30
C SER A 74 -29.91 44.69 40.09
N ARG A 75 -30.20 43.48 39.56
CA ARG A 75 -31.45 43.01 38.93
C ARG A 75 -31.91 43.66 37.61
N GLY A 76 -32.12 42.80 36.60
CA GLY A 76 -33.26 42.96 35.68
C GLY A 76 -33.02 42.57 34.22
N SER A 77 -33.49 41.37 33.86
CA SER A 77 -34.20 41.08 32.61
C SER A 77 -33.43 40.80 31.30
N SER A 78 -33.51 39.51 30.93
CA SER A 78 -33.97 39.00 29.62
C SER A 78 -32.92 38.23 28.79
N PRO A 79 -32.93 36.89 28.80
CA PRO A 79 -32.21 36.10 27.81
C PRO A 79 -32.99 36.11 26.50
N SER A 80 -32.54 36.91 25.54
CA SER A 80 -33.05 36.85 24.17
C SER A 80 -32.71 35.46 23.59
N PRO A 81 -33.68 34.70 23.05
CA PRO A 81 -33.42 33.40 22.45
C PRO A 81 -32.78 33.64 21.08
N VAL A 82 -31.45 33.62 21.03
CA VAL A 82 -30.74 33.50 19.76
C VAL A 82 -31.19 32.17 19.13
N PRO A 83 -31.77 32.16 17.91
CA PRO A 83 -32.12 30.92 17.25
C PRO A 83 -30.82 30.15 17.02
N GLN A 84 -30.60 29.10 17.80
CA GLN A 84 -29.50 28.18 17.56
C GLN A 84 -29.74 27.58 16.18
N ALA A 85 -28.91 27.98 15.21
CA ALA A 85 -28.85 27.33 13.92
C ALA A 85 -28.79 25.81 14.15
N PRO A 86 -29.59 25.01 13.42
CA PRO A 86 -29.66 23.58 13.66
C PRO A 86 -28.24 23.03 13.58
N ARG A 87 -27.74 22.58 14.72
CA ARG A 87 -26.45 21.91 14.86
C ARG A 87 -26.41 20.86 13.78
N SER A 88 -25.49 21.03 12.84
CA SER A 88 -25.21 20.18 11.68
C SER A 88 -25.21 18.71 12.09
N GLY A 89 -26.39 18.12 12.14
CA GLY A 89 -26.58 16.69 12.35
C GLY A 89 -26.05 16.02 11.10
N SER A 90 -25.09 15.12 11.29
CA SER A 90 -24.78 13.99 10.41
C SER A 90 -25.35 14.20 9.00
N SER A 91 -24.59 14.88 8.14
CA SER A 91 -24.90 15.01 6.71
C SER A 91 -24.96 13.62 6.11
N SER A 92 -26.12 12.99 6.25
CA SER A 92 -26.39 11.68 5.71
C SER A 92 -26.21 11.81 4.19
N TRP A 93 -25.59 10.80 3.59
CA TRP A 93 -25.45 10.77 2.15
C TRP A 93 -26.83 10.65 1.53
N THR A 94 -27.42 11.78 1.15
CA THR A 94 -28.65 11.84 0.36
C THR A 94 -28.45 11.07 -0.94
N GLU A 95 -29.52 10.44 -1.44
CA GLU A 95 -29.46 9.61 -2.66
C GLU A 95 -28.91 10.38 -3.87
N SER A 96 -29.30 11.65 -4.03
CA SER A 96 -28.76 12.53 -5.08
C SER A 96 -27.24 12.71 -4.99
N ARG A 97 -26.70 12.91 -3.77
CA ARG A 97 -25.24 13.03 -3.55
C ARG A 97 -24.51 11.70 -3.81
N LYS A 98 -25.12 10.55 -3.49
CA LYS A 98 -24.57 9.23 -3.86
C LYS A 98 -24.49 9.08 -5.39
N ALA A 99 -25.56 9.43 -6.10
CA ALA A 99 -25.62 9.34 -7.55
C ALA A 99 -24.54 10.24 -8.21
N SER A 100 -24.46 11.50 -7.83
CA SER A 100 -23.43 12.43 -8.34
C SER A 100 -22.01 11.96 -8.02
N HIS A 101 -21.77 11.48 -6.79
CA HIS A 101 -20.47 10.94 -6.42
C HIS A 101 -20.11 9.69 -7.22
N SER A 102 -21.06 8.77 -7.41
CA SER A 102 -20.88 7.57 -8.20
C SER A 102 -20.47 7.92 -9.63
N LEU A 103 -21.17 8.85 -10.28
CA LEU A 103 -20.83 9.34 -11.62
C LEU A 103 -19.41 9.95 -11.66
N SER A 104 -19.06 10.78 -10.68
CA SER A 104 -17.73 11.38 -10.56
C SER A 104 -16.62 10.35 -10.31
N CYS A 105 -16.93 9.23 -9.64
CA CYS A 105 -15.97 8.17 -9.35
C CYS A 105 -15.83 7.16 -10.49
N ARG A 106 -16.87 6.95 -11.29
CA ARG A 106 -16.84 6.00 -12.42
C ARG A 106 -15.83 6.39 -13.50
N SER A 107 -15.59 7.68 -13.70
CA SER A 107 -14.62 8.19 -14.68
C SER A 107 -13.17 8.16 -14.20
N LYS A 108 -12.91 7.88 -12.91
CA LYS A 108 -11.56 7.89 -12.35
C LYS A 108 -10.92 6.52 -12.48
N THR A 109 -9.71 6.48 -13.04
CA THR A 109 -8.90 5.26 -13.16
C THR A 109 -8.71 4.59 -11.79
N LYS A 110 -8.84 3.26 -11.73
CA LYS A 110 -8.61 2.51 -10.48
C LYS A 110 -7.12 2.39 -10.22
N LEU A 111 -6.70 2.59 -8.97
CA LEU A 111 -5.31 2.40 -8.59
C LEU A 111 -4.91 0.93 -8.65
N THR A 112 -3.76 0.65 -9.23
CA THR A 112 -3.10 -0.65 -9.25
C THR A 112 -2.55 -1.02 -7.86
N ILE A 113 -2.16 -2.28 -7.67
CA ILE A 113 -1.49 -2.73 -6.45
C ILE A 113 -0.13 -2.02 -6.32
N ALA A 114 0.62 -1.88 -7.43
CA ALA A 114 1.88 -1.16 -7.48
C ALA A 114 1.71 0.30 -7.01
N GLU A 115 0.74 1.03 -7.57
CA GLU A 115 0.49 2.43 -7.22
C GLU A 115 0.11 2.58 -5.74
N LYS A 116 -0.67 1.65 -5.19
CA LYS A 116 -1.03 1.69 -3.76
C LYS A 116 0.18 1.44 -2.86
N LEU A 117 1.09 0.55 -3.25
CA LEU A 117 2.33 0.32 -2.52
C LEU A 117 3.28 1.52 -2.64
N ALA A 118 3.36 2.15 -3.81
CA ALA A 118 4.11 3.39 -4.00
C ALA A 118 3.58 4.53 -3.13
N ILE A 119 2.26 4.69 -3.02
CA ILE A 119 1.62 5.63 -2.08
C ILE A 119 2.04 5.36 -0.64
N ALA A 120 2.06 4.09 -0.23
CA ALA A 120 2.48 3.71 1.12
C ALA A 120 3.95 4.03 1.38
N GLN A 121 4.83 3.69 0.43
CA GLN A 121 6.27 3.98 0.52
C GLN A 121 6.55 5.49 0.54
N ASP A 122 5.89 6.28 -0.31
CA ASP A 122 6.04 7.74 -0.31
C ASP A 122 5.60 8.39 1.01
N HIS A 123 4.59 7.81 1.66
CA HIS A 123 4.13 8.29 2.96
C HIS A 123 5.07 7.87 4.09
N GLU A 124 5.62 6.65 4.05
CA GLU A 124 6.54 6.13 5.07
C GLU A 124 7.94 6.74 4.97
N CYS A 125 8.56 6.72 3.78
CA CYS A 125 9.94 7.15 3.56
C CYS A 125 10.07 8.65 3.36
N ASN A 126 9.22 9.23 2.50
CA ASN A 126 9.31 10.65 2.13
C ASN A 126 8.45 11.55 3.03
N ARG A 127 7.72 10.96 4.01
CA ARG A 127 6.75 11.64 4.88
C ARG A 127 5.78 12.55 4.11
N THR A 128 5.45 12.15 2.88
CA THR A 128 4.64 12.99 1.99
C THR A 128 3.24 13.16 2.57
N PRO A 129 2.75 14.40 2.75
CA PRO A 129 1.43 14.62 3.34
C PRO A 129 0.33 14.07 2.41
N GLN A 130 -0.74 13.54 3.02
CA GLN A 130 -1.84 12.89 2.29
C GLN A 130 -2.51 13.80 1.25
N ALA A 131 -2.50 15.12 1.46
CA ALA A 131 -3.04 16.09 0.49
C ALA A 131 -2.24 16.11 -0.81
N VAL A 132 -0.91 16.03 -0.73
CA VAL A 132 -0.03 15.98 -1.89
C VAL A 132 -0.19 14.66 -2.63
N LEU A 133 -0.27 13.54 -1.90
CA LEU A 133 -0.54 12.22 -2.50
C LEU A 133 -1.91 12.19 -3.20
N ALA A 134 -2.94 12.78 -2.59
CA ALA A 134 -4.27 12.89 -3.17
C ALA A 134 -4.25 13.65 -4.51
N ALA A 135 -3.55 14.79 -4.57
CA ALA A 135 -3.38 15.55 -5.80
C ALA A 135 -2.58 14.77 -6.85
N ARG A 136 -1.43 14.20 -6.47
CA ARG A 136 -0.52 13.44 -7.36
C ARG A 136 -1.22 12.27 -8.05
N TYR A 137 -2.00 11.48 -7.30
CA TYR A 137 -2.68 10.29 -7.82
C TYR A 137 -4.13 10.55 -8.28
N GLY A 138 -4.58 11.82 -8.26
CA GLY A 138 -5.95 12.19 -8.65
C GLY A 138 -7.03 11.51 -7.81
N LYS A 139 -6.79 11.33 -6.50
CA LYS A 139 -7.72 10.69 -5.55
C LYS A 139 -8.15 11.64 -4.44
N SER A 140 -9.22 11.29 -3.74
CA SER A 140 -9.62 12.05 -2.56
C SER A 140 -8.71 11.74 -1.37
N LYS A 141 -8.54 12.71 -0.47
CA LYS A 141 -7.80 12.52 0.79
C LYS A 141 -8.33 11.32 1.59
N SER A 142 -9.64 11.11 1.60
CA SER A 142 -10.28 9.95 2.25
C SER A 142 -9.90 8.61 1.60
N ALA A 143 -9.69 8.57 0.28
CA ALA A 143 -9.24 7.36 -0.41
C ALA A 143 -7.77 7.05 -0.06
N ILE A 144 -6.90 8.06 -0.05
CA ILE A 144 -5.50 7.91 0.39
C ILE A 144 -5.45 7.42 1.84
N SER A 145 -6.22 8.04 2.74
CA SER A 145 -6.31 7.60 4.14
C SER A 145 -6.74 6.14 4.29
N LYS A 146 -7.65 5.62 3.44
CA LYS A 146 -8.02 4.20 3.45
C LYS A 146 -6.86 3.31 3.00
N ILE A 147 -6.11 3.71 1.97
CA ILE A 147 -4.95 2.95 1.47
C ILE A 147 -3.88 2.84 2.55
N LEU A 148 -3.63 3.94 3.27
CA LEU A 148 -2.60 4.05 4.30
C LEU A 148 -2.94 3.35 5.62
N ARG A 149 -4.08 2.68 5.74
CA ARG A 149 -4.39 1.89 6.94
C ARG A 149 -3.44 0.70 7.03
N PRO A 150 -2.89 0.39 8.22
CA PRO A 150 -1.88 -0.66 8.36
C PRO A 150 -2.40 -2.03 7.89
N GLU A 151 -3.67 -2.35 8.13
CA GLU A 151 -4.30 -3.60 7.69
C GLU A 151 -4.36 -3.69 6.16
N ASN A 152 -4.59 -2.56 5.49
CA ASN A 152 -4.63 -2.51 4.02
C ASN A 152 -3.23 -2.61 3.43
N ILE A 153 -2.23 -1.96 4.02
CA ILE A 153 -0.83 -2.05 3.61
C ILE A 153 -0.35 -3.49 3.76
N ALA A 154 -0.57 -4.12 4.92
CA ALA A 154 -0.19 -5.52 5.17
C ALA A 154 -0.78 -6.44 4.10
N ARG A 155 -2.08 -6.30 3.81
CA ARG A 155 -2.75 -7.08 2.77
C ARG A 155 -2.18 -6.83 1.38
N LEU A 156 -1.86 -5.58 1.02
CA LEU A 156 -1.26 -5.26 -0.28
C LEU A 156 0.13 -5.88 -0.42
N ARG A 157 0.94 -5.86 0.64
CA ARG A 157 2.25 -6.52 0.68
C ARG A 157 2.11 -8.04 0.53
N SER A 158 1.14 -8.67 1.20
CA SER A 158 0.86 -10.11 1.03
C SER A 158 0.41 -10.48 -0.38
N ILE A 159 -0.39 -9.63 -1.04
CA ILE A 159 -0.79 -9.87 -2.44
C ILE A 159 0.42 -9.78 -3.36
N HIS A 160 1.26 -8.77 -3.16
CA HIS A 160 2.46 -8.56 -3.97
C HIS A 160 3.47 -9.71 -3.79
N SER A 161 3.65 -10.21 -2.56
CA SER A 161 4.57 -11.32 -2.29
C SER A 161 4.14 -12.65 -2.93
N VAL A 162 2.88 -12.79 -3.31
CA VAL A 162 2.32 -13.99 -3.98
C VAL A 162 2.57 -13.95 -5.50
N GLY A 163 3.26 -12.92 -6.01
CA GLY A 163 3.57 -12.80 -7.44
C GLY A 163 2.35 -12.41 -8.27
N VAL A 164 1.36 -11.74 -7.67
CA VAL A 164 0.25 -11.14 -8.42
C VAL A 164 0.77 -9.95 -9.21
N GLU A 165 0.42 -9.88 -10.50
CA GLU A 165 0.85 -8.80 -11.38
C GLU A 165 0.52 -7.42 -10.80
N ALA A 166 1.55 -6.58 -10.72
CA ALA A 166 1.50 -5.28 -10.05
C ALA A 166 0.53 -4.30 -10.75
N SER A 167 0.22 -4.55 -12.03
CA SER A 167 -0.74 -3.82 -12.87
C SER A 167 -2.21 -4.01 -12.45
N GLN A 168 -2.53 -4.98 -11.59
CA GLN A 168 -3.91 -5.24 -11.20
C GLN A 168 -4.47 -4.22 -10.21
N SER A 169 -5.69 -3.78 -10.45
CA SER A 169 -6.38 -2.80 -9.60
C SER A 169 -7.05 -3.39 -8.35
N CYS A 170 -7.32 -4.70 -8.32
CA CYS A 170 -7.80 -5.38 -7.12
C CYS A 170 -7.55 -6.89 -7.14
N CYS A 171 -7.42 -7.47 -5.95
CA CYS A 171 -7.65 -8.89 -5.70
C CYS A 171 -8.88 -9.00 -4.81
N ALA A 172 -9.82 -9.89 -5.12
CA ALA A 172 -10.99 -10.11 -4.28
C ALA A 172 -10.58 -10.56 -2.86
N ARG A 173 -11.35 -10.17 -1.85
CA ARG A 173 -11.06 -10.51 -0.44
C ARG A 173 -11.22 -12.00 -0.14
N THR A 174 -11.92 -12.74 -1.01
CA THR A 174 -12.18 -14.18 -0.90
C THR A 174 -11.07 -15.04 -1.51
N HIS A 175 -9.99 -14.45 -2.01
CA HIS A 175 -8.87 -15.22 -2.53
C HIS A 175 -8.07 -15.84 -1.40
N ASN A 176 -7.89 -17.15 -1.45
CA ASN A 176 -6.92 -17.82 -0.60
C ASN A 176 -5.52 -17.54 -1.16
N LEU A 177 -4.84 -16.56 -0.57
CA LEU A 177 -3.52 -16.11 -1.01
C LEU A 177 -2.46 -17.21 -0.88
N GLU A 178 -2.58 -18.09 0.11
CA GLU A 178 -1.65 -19.20 0.31
C GLU A 178 -1.79 -20.27 -0.77
N LEU A 179 -3.02 -20.55 -1.22
CA LEU A 179 -3.27 -21.41 -2.37
C LEU A 179 -2.63 -20.83 -3.62
N GLU A 180 -2.83 -19.53 -3.87
CA GLU A 180 -2.26 -18.85 -5.04
C GLU A 180 -0.72 -18.84 -4.98
N ARG A 181 -0.12 -18.64 -3.80
CA ARG A 181 1.34 -18.69 -3.59
C ARG A 181 1.94 -20.03 -3.99
N ARG A 182 1.44 -21.12 -3.41
CA ARG A 182 1.94 -22.47 -3.70
C ARG A 182 1.74 -22.87 -5.16
N LEU A 183 0.63 -22.40 -5.76
CA LEU A 183 0.36 -22.66 -7.16
C LEU A 183 1.27 -21.85 -8.08
N HIS A 184 1.57 -20.60 -7.73
CA HIS A 184 2.51 -19.74 -8.46
C HIS A 184 3.90 -20.38 -8.50
N GLU A 185 4.44 -20.79 -7.35
CA GLU A 185 5.71 -21.51 -7.24
C GLU A 185 5.74 -22.78 -8.11
N PHE A 186 4.66 -23.55 -8.09
CA PHE A 186 4.53 -24.73 -8.94
C PHE A 186 4.53 -24.38 -10.44
N VAL A 187 3.82 -23.32 -10.84
CA VAL A 187 3.77 -22.93 -12.25
C VAL A 187 5.14 -22.42 -12.72
N GLU A 188 5.80 -21.56 -11.95
CA GLU A 188 7.14 -21.06 -12.28
C GLU A 188 8.15 -22.21 -12.49
N ALA A 189 8.13 -23.22 -11.62
CA ALA A 189 9.00 -24.38 -11.73
C ALA A 189 8.69 -25.31 -12.93
N ASN A 190 7.51 -25.19 -13.54
CA ASN A 190 7.05 -26.09 -14.61
C ASN A 190 6.66 -25.34 -15.90
N LEU A 191 7.18 -24.12 -16.12
CA LEU A 191 6.83 -23.32 -17.30
C LEU A 191 7.22 -24.00 -18.63
N ASP A 192 8.28 -24.82 -18.63
CA ASP A 192 8.81 -25.49 -19.82
C ASP A 192 7.96 -26.70 -20.26
N ASP A 193 7.09 -27.19 -19.38
CA ASP A 193 6.24 -28.35 -19.67
C ASP A 193 5.08 -27.98 -20.60
N LYS A 194 4.97 -28.66 -21.75
CA LYS A 194 3.84 -28.46 -22.69
C LYS A 194 2.45 -28.67 -22.08
N GLN A 195 2.36 -29.37 -20.94
CA GLN A 195 1.10 -29.66 -20.25
C GLN A 195 0.91 -28.89 -18.93
N TRP A 196 1.76 -27.90 -18.62
CA TRP A 196 1.73 -27.17 -17.34
C TRP A 196 0.33 -26.64 -17.01
N ARG A 197 -0.42 -26.12 -18.00
CA ARG A 197 -1.81 -25.64 -17.81
C ARG A 197 -2.77 -26.70 -17.27
N LYS A 198 -2.64 -27.96 -17.73
CA LYS A 198 -3.46 -29.07 -17.21
C LYS A 198 -3.00 -29.46 -15.80
N GLN A 199 -1.69 -29.46 -15.58
CA GLN A 199 -1.10 -29.76 -14.27
C GLN A 199 -1.49 -28.72 -13.22
N THR A 200 -1.48 -27.43 -13.55
CA THR A 200 -1.92 -26.32 -12.68
C THR A 200 -3.33 -26.57 -12.15
N ARG A 201 -4.25 -27.04 -12.99
CA ARG A 201 -5.62 -27.33 -12.55
C ARG A 201 -5.67 -28.45 -11.52
N LYS A 202 -4.94 -29.55 -11.77
CA LYS A 202 -4.86 -30.69 -10.86
C LYS A 202 -4.22 -30.26 -9.54
N ARG A 203 -3.08 -29.57 -9.62
CA ARG A 203 -2.31 -29.09 -8.47
C ARG A 203 -3.11 -28.10 -7.62
N ALA A 204 -3.89 -27.21 -8.23
CA ALA A 204 -4.77 -26.29 -7.51
C ALA A 204 -5.80 -27.03 -6.63
N GLY A 205 -6.37 -28.13 -7.13
CA GLY A 205 -7.30 -28.96 -6.35
C GLY A 205 -6.61 -29.70 -5.20
N GLU A 206 -5.40 -30.20 -5.42
CA GLU A 206 -4.59 -30.85 -4.38
C GLU A 206 -4.24 -29.87 -3.26
N ILE A 207 -3.71 -28.70 -3.61
CA ILE A 207 -3.36 -27.64 -2.65
C ILE A 207 -4.58 -27.18 -1.87
N ALA A 208 -5.74 -27.03 -2.52
CA ALA A 208 -6.97 -26.63 -1.83
C ALA A 208 -7.38 -27.66 -0.76
N ARG A 209 -7.25 -28.95 -1.06
CA ARG A 209 -7.52 -30.02 -0.11
C ARG A 209 -6.50 -30.05 1.02
N GLU A 210 -5.22 -29.85 0.73
CA GLU A 210 -4.16 -29.74 1.75
C GLU A 210 -4.41 -28.56 2.71
N LEU A 211 -4.92 -27.45 2.20
CA LEU A 211 -5.23 -26.25 2.97
C LEU A 211 -6.61 -26.28 3.64
N GLY A 212 -7.38 -27.36 3.49
CA GLY A 212 -8.73 -27.47 4.06
C GLY A 212 -9.73 -26.47 3.47
N VAL A 213 -9.53 -26.02 2.22
CA VAL A 213 -10.44 -25.09 1.55
C VAL A 213 -11.63 -25.87 0.98
N GLU A 214 -12.67 -26.00 1.79
CA GLU A 214 -13.90 -26.67 1.39
C GLU A 214 -14.62 -25.95 0.24
N GLY A 215 -15.20 -26.73 -0.67
CA GLY A 215 -15.97 -26.20 -1.81
C GLY A 215 -15.13 -25.50 -2.90
N PHE A 216 -13.80 -25.51 -2.81
CA PHE A 216 -12.96 -24.98 -3.87
C PHE A 216 -13.01 -25.86 -5.11
N VAL A 217 -13.45 -25.28 -6.23
CA VAL A 217 -13.45 -25.93 -7.54
C VAL A 217 -12.44 -25.23 -8.45
N ALA A 218 -11.37 -25.94 -8.81
CA ALA A 218 -10.42 -25.54 -9.85
C ALA A 218 -11.07 -25.60 -11.24
N SER A 219 -12.02 -24.70 -11.49
CA SER A 219 -12.72 -24.58 -12.78
C SER A 219 -11.78 -24.03 -13.85
N LYS A 220 -12.06 -24.32 -15.13
CA LYS A 220 -11.31 -23.75 -16.26
C LYS A 220 -11.26 -22.22 -16.19
N GLY A 221 -12.37 -21.58 -15.82
CA GLY A 221 -12.45 -20.13 -15.66
C GLY A 221 -11.61 -19.60 -14.50
N TRP A 222 -11.50 -20.34 -13.40
CA TRP A 222 -10.61 -19.98 -12.30
C TRP A 222 -9.13 -20.05 -12.72
N CYS A 223 -8.70 -21.15 -13.35
CA CYS A 223 -7.32 -21.30 -13.83
C CYS A 223 -6.94 -20.21 -14.86
N ASN A 224 -7.84 -19.89 -15.80
CA ASN A 224 -7.58 -18.82 -16.77
C ASN A 224 -7.39 -17.46 -16.09
N ARG A 225 -8.19 -17.14 -15.07
CA ARG A 225 -8.03 -15.90 -14.30
C ARG A 225 -6.73 -15.88 -13.50
N PHE A 226 -6.34 -17.02 -12.94
CA PHE A 226 -5.04 -17.18 -12.27
C PHE A 226 -3.88 -16.89 -13.24
N ILE A 227 -3.87 -17.55 -14.41
CA ILE A 227 -2.84 -17.35 -15.44
C ILE A 227 -2.70 -15.87 -15.82
N LYS A 228 -3.83 -15.21 -16.09
CA LYS A 228 -3.87 -13.78 -16.41
C LYS A 228 -3.36 -12.91 -15.27
N ARG A 229 -3.75 -13.23 -14.05
CA ARG A 229 -3.37 -12.49 -12.84
C ARG A 229 -1.89 -12.56 -12.53
N HIS A 230 -1.25 -13.68 -12.86
CA HIS A 230 0.17 -13.90 -12.56
C HIS A 230 1.06 -13.71 -13.80
N GLY A 231 0.53 -13.16 -14.90
CA GLY A 231 1.35 -12.85 -16.08
C GLY A 231 1.80 -14.07 -16.88
N PHE A 232 1.22 -15.25 -16.66
CA PHE A 232 1.55 -16.48 -17.39
C PHE A 232 0.83 -16.61 -18.74
N GLU A 233 0.18 -15.53 -19.22
CA GLU A 233 -0.44 -15.47 -20.55
C GLU A 233 0.64 -15.31 -21.62
N ARG A 234 1.38 -16.40 -21.88
CA ARG A 234 2.31 -16.57 -22.99
C ARG A 234 1.77 -17.58 -24.02
#